data_AF-A0A531AZE8-F1
#
_entry.id   AF-A0A531AZE8-F1
#
_cell.length_a   1.000
_cell.length_b   1.000
_cell.length_c   1.000
_cell.angle_alpha   90.00
_cell.angle_beta   90.00
_cell.angle_gamma   90.00
#
_symmetry.space_group_name_H-M   'P 1'
#
loop_
_entity.id
_entity.type
_entity.pdbx_description
1 polymer ?
#
loop_
_entity_poly.entity_id
_entity_poly.type
_entity_poly.pdbx_seq_one_letter_code
_entity_poly.pdbx_strand_id
1 'polypeptide(L)'
;MLRVEPPLSDEELLDRFQRAAFGYFLETVNAENGLVADTSRPNWPASIAVVGFALSCYPVGVERGWMTRDTAAKLTLAALRFFWNSRQGNGDNVTGHKGFYYHFLDMQTGLRAWRCELSMVDTALLMAGVLAAGAYFTGDT
;
A
#
# COMPACT_ATOMS: atom_id res chain seq x y z
N MET A 1 -25.02 31.01 -22.44
CA MET A 1 -24.08 31.63 -21.49
C MET A 1 -23.43 30.49 -20.72
N LEU A 2 -22.16 30.17 -20.98
CA LEU A 2 -21.44 29.13 -20.24
C LEU A 2 -21.19 29.65 -18.83
N ARG A 3 -21.78 29.02 -17.81
CA ARG A 3 -21.42 29.28 -16.42
C ARG A 3 -20.04 28.67 -16.19
N VAL A 4 -19.05 29.53 -15.99
CA VAL A 4 -17.76 29.11 -15.43
C VAL A 4 -17.99 28.98 -13.93
N GLU A 5 -17.83 27.77 -13.40
CA GLU A 5 -17.87 27.59 -11.94
C GLU A 5 -16.74 28.41 -11.30
N PRO A 6 -16.99 29.05 -10.15
CA PRO A 6 -15.94 29.74 -9.43
C PRO A 6 -14.82 28.76 -9.09
N PRO A 7 -13.55 29.20 -9.14
CA PRO A 7 -12.43 28.33 -8.80
C PRO A 7 -12.57 27.84 -7.35
N LEU A 8 -12.18 26.59 -7.11
CA LEU A 8 -12.08 26.02 -5.77
C LEU A 8 -11.14 26.87 -4.91
N SER A 9 -11.41 26.92 -3.61
CA SER A 9 -10.42 27.37 -2.64
C SER A 9 -9.21 26.41 -2.60
N ASP A 10 -8.08 26.89 -2.11
CA ASP A 10 -6.87 26.07 -1.97
C ASP A 10 -7.14 24.80 -1.14
N GLU A 11 -7.94 24.90 -0.07
CA GLU A 11 -8.27 23.76 0.78
C GLU A 11 -9.12 22.72 0.05
N GLU A 12 -10.15 23.16 -0.69
CA GLU A 12 -10.97 22.25 -1.50
C GLU A 12 -10.17 21.60 -2.62
N LEU A 13 -9.21 22.32 -3.21
CA LEU A 13 -8.31 21.78 -4.22
C LEU A 13 -7.36 20.74 -3.62
N LEU A 14 -6.79 21.01 -2.44
CA LEU A 14 -5.92 20.08 -1.72
C LEU A 14 -6.67 18.82 -1.30
N ASP A 15 -7.86 18.93 -0.71
CA ASP A 15 -8.69 17.77 -0.33
C ASP A 15 -9.00 16.91 -1.57
N ARG A 16 -9.40 17.54 -2.67
CA ARG A 16 -9.67 16.85 -3.94
C ARG A 16 -8.46 16.06 -4.42
N PHE A 17 -7.27 16.67 -4.43
CA PHE A 17 -6.05 15.99 -4.89
C PHE A 17 -5.60 14.89 -3.95
N GLN A 18 -5.65 15.11 -2.64
CA GLN A 18 -5.28 14.09 -1.66
C GLN A 18 -6.23 12.90 -1.71
N ARG A 19 -7.55 13.14 -1.80
CA ARG A 19 -8.55 12.08 -1.92
C ARG A 19 -8.40 11.29 -3.21
N ALA A 20 -8.12 11.97 -4.33
CA ALA A 20 -7.85 11.30 -5.60
C ALA A 20 -6.58 10.45 -5.55
N ALA A 21 -5.50 10.97 -4.97
CA ALA A 21 -4.26 10.22 -4.77
C ALA A 21 -4.46 9.02 -3.83
N PHE A 22 -5.24 9.18 -2.75
CA PHE A 22 -5.61 8.07 -1.86
C PHE A 22 -6.41 6.98 -2.58
N GLY A 23 -7.31 7.37 -3.49
CA GLY A 23 -8.12 6.46 -4.30
C GLY A 23 -7.28 5.42 -5.06
N TYR A 24 -6.07 5.77 -5.48
CA TYR A 24 -5.12 4.84 -6.09
C TYR A 24 -4.94 3.57 -5.26
N PHE A 25 -4.75 3.70 -3.94
CA PHE A 25 -4.51 2.53 -3.08
C PHE A 25 -5.74 1.63 -2.97
N LEU A 26 -6.95 2.19 -3.03
CA LEU A 26 -8.18 1.40 -2.96
C LEU A 26 -8.45 0.65 -4.28
N GLU A 27 -8.09 1.26 -5.40
CA GLU A 27 -8.29 0.70 -6.73
C GLU A 27 -7.26 -0.38 -7.09
N THR A 28 -6.06 -0.32 -6.48
CA THR A 28 -4.91 -1.15 -6.88
C THR A 28 -4.47 -2.17 -5.83
N VAL A 29 -5.11 -2.20 -4.66
CA VAL A 29 -4.83 -3.20 -3.62
C VAL A 29 -5.47 -4.56 -3.95
N ASN A 30 -4.73 -5.64 -3.74
CA ASN A 30 -5.31 -6.96 -3.59
C ASN A 30 -5.77 -7.13 -2.13
N ALA A 31 -7.09 -7.13 -1.91
CA ALA A 31 -7.67 -7.22 -0.57
C ALA A 31 -7.37 -8.54 0.17
N GLU A 32 -6.98 -9.61 -0.53
CA GLU A 32 -6.69 -10.91 0.08
C GLU A 32 -5.34 -10.94 0.80
N ASN A 33 -4.34 -10.25 0.24
CA ASN A 33 -2.96 -10.26 0.76
C ASN A 33 -2.40 -8.86 1.09
N GLY A 34 -3.15 -7.80 0.81
CA GLY A 34 -2.75 -6.41 1.05
C GLY A 34 -1.63 -5.88 0.16
N LEU A 35 -1.23 -6.62 -0.89
CA LEU A 35 -0.27 -6.13 -1.88
C LEU A 35 -0.90 -5.03 -2.74
N VAL A 36 -0.10 -4.06 -3.14
CA VAL A 36 -0.55 -2.89 -3.92
C VAL A 36 0.29 -2.80 -5.19
N ALA A 37 -0.38 -2.68 -6.33
CA ALA A 37 0.29 -2.57 -7.62
C ALA A 37 1.22 -1.34 -7.67
N ASP A 38 2.35 -1.49 -8.35
CA ASP A 38 3.32 -0.41 -8.53
C ASP A 38 2.78 0.74 -9.39
N THR A 39 1.89 0.41 -10.34
CA THR A 39 1.26 1.40 -11.22
C THR A 39 -0.21 1.08 -11.46
N SER A 40 -0.97 2.04 -12.00
CA SER A 40 -2.35 1.84 -12.46
C SER A 40 -2.47 1.10 -13.79
N ARG A 41 -1.36 0.62 -14.37
CA ARG A 41 -1.39 -0.17 -15.59
C ARG A 41 -1.89 -1.58 -15.28
N PRO A 42 -2.72 -2.19 -16.15
CA PRO A 42 -3.18 -3.54 -15.95
C PRO A 42 -2.01 -4.53 -15.94
N ASN A 43 -2.11 -5.58 -15.12
CA ASN A 43 -1.14 -6.68 -15.02
C ASN A 43 0.28 -6.26 -14.60
N TRP A 44 0.40 -5.23 -13.76
CA TRP A 44 1.68 -4.86 -13.12
C TRP A 44 1.85 -5.57 -11.76
N PRO A 45 3.09 -5.90 -11.36
CA PRO A 45 3.37 -6.47 -10.06
C PRO A 45 3.13 -5.47 -8.92
N ALA A 46 3.09 -5.99 -7.70
CA ALA A 46 3.14 -5.21 -6.49
C ALA A 46 4.52 -4.58 -6.32
N SER A 47 4.59 -3.38 -5.74
CA SER A 47 5.83 -2.81 -5.20
C SER A 47 5.77 -2.76 -3.68
N ILE A 48 6.77 -3.30 -3.01
CA ILE A 48 6.78 -3.33 -1.53
C ILE A 48 6.87 -1.91 -0.93
N ALA A 49 7.49 -0.96 -1.64
CA ALA A 49 7.50 0.45 -1.23
C ALA A 49 6.09 1.05 -1.28
N VAL A 50 5.33 0.76 -2.35
CA VAL A 50 3.96 1.23 -2.51
C VAL A 50 3.04 0.61 -1.44
N VAL A 51 3.27 -0.64 -1.04
CA VAL A 51 2.58 -1.22 0.12
C VAL A 51 2.90 -0.43 1.40
N GLY A 52 4.17 -0.05 1.61
CA GLY A 52 4.55 0.84 2.70
C GLY A 52 3.80 2.18 2.70
N PHE A 53 3.65 2.80 1.52
CA PHE A 53 2.88 4.04 1.36
C PHE A 53 1.39 3.84 1.64
N ALA A 54 0.79 2.74 1.16
CA ALA A 54 -0.60 2.44 1.44
C ALA A 54 -0.85 2.30 2.96
N LEU A 55 0.03 1.56 3.66
CA LEU A 55 -0.06 1.37 5.11
C LEU A 55 0.03 2.68 5.89
N SER A 56 0.85 3.64 5.46
CA SER A 56 0.93 4.97 6.11
C SER A 56 -0.25 5.88 5.72
N CYS A 57 -0.82 5.70 4.53
CA CYS A 57 -1.97 6.48 4.06
C CYS A 57 -3.32 5.98 4.61
N TYR A 58 -3.47 4.72 5.00
CA TYR A 58 -4.73 4.22 5.55
C TYR A 58 -5.20 4.98 6.80
N PRO A 59 -4.36 5.26 7.81
CA PRO A 59 -4.71 6.18 8.91
C PRO A 59 -5.22 7.54 8.42
N VAL A 60 -4.56 8.13 7.42
CA VAL A 60 -4.98 9.42 6.84
C VAL A 60 -6.38 9.31 6.22
N GLY A 61 -6.63 8.24 5.46
CA GLY A 61 -7.95 7.98 4.87
C GLY A 61 -9.05 7.79 5.93
N VAL A 62 -8.72 7.22 7.09
CA VAL A 62 -9.66 7.10 8.22
C VAL A 62 -9.94 8.46 8.85
N GLU A 63 -8.90 9.22 9.22
CA GLU A 63 -9.05 10.53 9.86
C GLU A 63 -9.75 11.56 8.96
N ARG A 64 -9.57 11.44 7.63
CA ARG A 64 -10.24 12.27 6.63
C ARG A 64 -11.65 11.78 6.25
N GLY A 65 -12.09 10.64 6.79
CA GLY A 65 -13.41 10.06 6.48
C GLY A 65 -13.56 9.51 5.06
N TRP A 66 -12.45 9.24 4.35
CA TRP A 66 -12.45 8.64 3.03
C TRP A 66 -12.58 7.11 3.08
N MET A 67 -12.25 6.50 4.21
CA MET A 67 -12.32 5.06 4.44
C MET A 67 -12.72 4.76 5.90
N THR A 68 -13.44 3.66 6.14
CA THR A 68 -13.76 3.26 7.51
C THR A 68 -12.53 2.66 8.20
N ARG A 69 -12.47 2.80 9.53
CA ARG A 69 -11.40 2.20 10.34
C ARG A 69 -11.34 0.67 10.21
N ASP A 70 -12.49 0.00 10.13
CA ASP A 70 -12.57 -1.46 9.97
C ASP A 70 -11.98 -1.93 8.62
N THR A 71 -12.33 -1.27 7.51
CA THR A 71 -11.71 -1.56 6.20
C THR A 71 -10.20 -1.34 6.26
N ALA A 72 -9.75 -0.30 6.95
CA ALA A 72 -8.32 0.02 7.08
C ALA A 72 -7.57 -1.04 7.87
N ALA A 73 -8.10 -1.42 9.02
CA ALA A 73 -7.55 -2.48 9.85
C ALA A 73 -7.49 -3.81 9.08
N LYS A 74 -8.53 -4.14 8.29
CA LYS A 74 -8.56 -5.37 7.46
C LYS A 74 -7.47 -5.39 6.40
N LEU A 75 -7.31 -4.32 5.62
CA LEU A 75 -6.27 -4.23 4.59
C LEU A 75 -4.87 -4.23 5.20
N THR A 76 -4.67 -3.48 6.29
CA THR A 76 -3.41 -3.51 7.05
C THR A 76 -3.10 -4.92 7.54
N LEU A 77 -4.05 -5.59 8.18
CA LEU A 77 -3.84 -6.93 8.72
C LEU A 77 -3.55 -7.95 7.61
N ALA A 78 -4.18 -7.84 6.44
CA ALA A 78 -3.88 -8.68 5.29
C ALA A 78 -2.41 -8.54 4.86
N ALA A 79 -1.93 -7.30 4.68
CA ALA A 79 -0.53 -7.03 4.33
C ALA A 79 0.45 -7.54 5.39
N LEU A 80 0.18 -7.27 6.68
CA LEU A 80 1.05 -7.72 7.78
C LEU A 80 1.11 -9.24 7.85
N ARG A 81 -0.02 -9.94 7.72
CA ARG A 81 -0.07 -11.41 7.69
C ARG A 81 0.63 -11.97 6.47
N PHE A 82 0.50 -11.33 5.31
CA PHE A 82 1.21 -11.73 4.11
C PHE A 82 2.73 -11.69 4.34
N PHE A 83 3.28 -10.55 4.75
CA PHE A 83 4.73 -10.41 4.95
C PHE A 83 5.26 -11.32 6.06
N TRP A 84 4.53 -11.43 7.19
CA TRP A 84 4.90 -12.29 8.31
C TRP A 84 5.01 -13.77 7.92
N ASN A 85 4.09 -14.26 7.08
CA ASN A 85 4.07 -15.65 6.64
C ASN A 85 4.74 -15.88 5.28
N SER A 86 5.34 -14.83 4.70
CA SER A 86 5.91 -14.89 3.35
C SER A 86 7.12 -15.81 3.27
N ARG A 87 7.34 -16.39 2.08
CA ARG A 87 8.46 -17.32 1.86
C ARG A 87 9.78 -16.57 1.83
N GLN A 88 10.67 -16.88 2.77
CA GLN A 88 12.04 -16.36 2.81
C GLN A 88 13.01 -17.43 2.33
N GLY A 89 14.04 -17.08 1.56
CA GLY A 89 15.04 -18.05 1.12
C GLY A 89 15.94 -17.57 0.00
N ASN A 90 16.56 -18.51 -0.71
CA ASN A 90 17.37 -18.24 -1.90
C ASN A 90 16.60 -18.58 -3.18
N GLY A 91 16.81 -17.81 -4.25
CA GLY A 91 16.29 -18.08 -5.58
C GLY A 91 15.08 -17.21 -5.97
N ASP A 92 14.35 -17.64 -7.01
CA ASP A 92 13.29 -16.83 -7.63
C ASP A 92 11.89 -17.12 -7.05
N ASN A 93 11.71 -18.23 -6.33
CA ASN A 93 10.42 -18.66 -5.77
C ASN A 93 10.27 -18.30 -4.29
N VAL A 94 10.65 -17.07 -3.94
CA VAL A 94 10.58 -16.50 -2.59
C VAL A 94 10.14 -15.04 -2.65
N THR A 95 9.59 -14.55 -1.55
CA THR A 95 9.16 -13.15 -1.36
C THR A 95 10.32 -12.28 -0.85
N GLY A 96 11.25 -12.88 -0.12
CA GLY A 96 12.39 -12.17 0.45
C GLY A 96 13.54 -13.07 0.90
N HIS A 97 14.55 -12.46 1.47
CA HIS A 97 15.74 -13.11 1.99
C HIS A 97 16.22 -12.42 3.27
N LYS A 98 16.38 -13.21 4.35
CA LYS A 98 16.92 -12.74 5.65
C LYS A 98 16.20 -11.50 6.21
N GLY A 99 14.88 -11.41 6.01
CA GLY A 99 14.07 -10.30 6.52
C GLY A 99 14.01 -9.08 5.60
N PHE A 100 14.71 -9.11 4.46
CA PHE A 100 14.55 -8.14 3.39
C PHE A 100 13.64 -8.70 2.30
N TYR A 101 13.03 -7.82 1.51
CA TYR A 101 12.08 -8.20 0.48
C TYR A 101 12.55 -7.78 -0.91
N TYR A 102 12.12 -8.54 -1.92
CA TYR A 102 12.34 -8.17 -3.32
C TYR A 102 11.44 -6.99 -3.69
N HIS A 103 11.95 -6.09 -4.54
CA HIS A 103 11.25 -4.87 -4.94
C HIS A 103 9.83 -5.17 -5.45
N PHE A 104 9.75 -6.05 -6.45
CA PHE A 104 8.50 -6.41 -7.10
C PHE A 104 8.06 -7.82 -6.74
N LEU A 105 6.79 -7.94 -6.39
CA LEU A 105 6.14 -9.22 -6.09
C LEU A 105 4.97 -9.43 -7.04
N ASP A 106 4.76 -10.66 -7.47
CA ASP A 106 3.53 -11.03 -8.17
C ASP A 106 2.30 -10.78 -7.29
N MET A 107 1.28 -10.13 -7.84
CA MET A 107 0.12 -9.64 -7.08
C MET A 107 -0.69 -10.75 -6.42
N GLN A 108 -0.67 -11.96 -6.97
CA GLN A 108 -1.46 -13.08 -6.46
C GLN A 108 -0.63 -13.98 -5.54
N THR A 109 0.54 -14.42 -6.03
CA THR A 109 1.39 -15.39 -5.36
C THR A 109 2.33 -14.77 -4.33
N GLY A 110 2.63 -13.47 -4.46
CA GLY A 110 3.59 -12.77 -3.62
C GLY A 110 5.04 -13.22 -3.81
N LEU A 111 5.34 -13.95 -4.89
CA LEU A 111 6.70 -14.37 -5.24
C LEU A 111 7.40 -13.26 -6.03
N ARG A 112 8.74 -13.24 -5.97
CA ARG A 112 9.59 -12.28 -6.70
C ARG A 112 9.20 -12.21 -8.19
N ALA A 113 8.93 -10.99 -8.67
CA ALA A 113 8.65 -10.72 -10.07
C ALA A 113 9.92 -10.27 -10.82
N TRP A 114 9.99 -10.60 -12.13
CA TRP A 114 10.96 -10.10 -13.11
C TRP A 114 12.44 -10.13 -12.71
N ARG A 115 12.84 -11.03 -11.80
CA ARG A 115 14.21 -11.10 -11.23
C ARG A 115 14.69 -9.77 -10.65
N CYS A 116 13.78 -8.94 -10.11
CA CYS A 116 14.12 -7.69 -9.45
C CYS A 116 15.02 -7.89 -8.23
N GLU A 117 15.78 -6.90 -7.84
CA GLU A 117 16.70 -6.94 -6.71
C GLU A 117 16.03 -7.19 -5.36
N LEU A 118 16.79 -7.76 -4.43
CA LEU A 118 16.44 -7.71 -3.01
C LEU A 118 16.65 -6.25 -2.56
N SER A 119 15.57 -5.53 -2.31
CA SER A 119 15.61 -4.07 -2.18
C SER A 119 15.64 -3.65 -0.71
N MET A 120 16.81 -3.20 -0.24
CA MET A 120 16.97 -2.69 1.12
C MET A 120 16.19 -1.38 1.33
N VAL A 121 16.17 -0.50 0.32
CA VAL A 121 15.47 0.78 0.40
C VAL A 121 13.96 0.58 0.44
N ASP A 122 13.41 -0.29 -0.41
CA ASP A 122 11.97 -0.49 -0.43
C ASP A 122 11.51 -1.32 0.77
N THR A 123 12.37 -2.20 1.30
CA THR A 123 12.13 -2.83 2.61
C THR A 123 12.05 -1.77 3.70
N ALA A 124 12.93 -0.77 3.72
CA ALA A 124 12.88 0.29 4.72
C ALA A 124 11.59 1.12 4.61
N LEU A 125 11.15 1.44 3.38
CA LEU A 125 9.88 2.14 3.12
C LEU A 125 8.67 1.31 3.56
N LEU A 126 8.66 0.00 3.27
CA LEU A 126 7.66 -0.93 3.77
C LEU A 126 7.59 -0.90 5.30
N MET A 127 8.74 -1.01 5.98
CA MET A 127 8.80 -1.03 7.44
C MET A 127 8.35 0.29 8.06
N ALA A 128 8.62 1.44 7.43
CA ALA A 128 8.08 2.72 7.87
C ALA A 128 6.54 2.74 7.84
N GLY A 129 5.94 2.19 6.78
CA GLY A 129 4.49 2.00 6.69
C GLY A 129 3.93 1.06 7.75
N VAL A 130 4.60 -0.07 7.99
CA VAL A 130 4.25 -1.04 9.04
C VAL A 130 4.25 -0.37 10.43
N LEU A 131 5.27 0.41 10.74
CA LEU A 131 5.37 1.13 12.01
C LEU A 131 4.31 2.21 12.16
N ALA A 132 4.03 2.97 11.09
CA ALA A 132 2.97 3.97 11.09
C ALA A 132 1.59 3.34 11.35
N ALA A 133 1.28 2.23 10.68
CA ALA A 133 0.05 1.49 10.89
C ALA A 133 -0.02 0.91 12.32
N GLY A 134 1.07 0.32 12.82
CA GLY A 134 1.14 -0.23 14.17
C GLY A 134 0.95 0.82 15.28
N ALA A 135 1.40 2.06 15.04
CA ALA A 135 1.17 3.17 15.97
C ALA A 135 -0.30 3.66 15.97
N TYR A 136 -1.02 3.49 14.86
CA TYR A 136 -2.40 3.97 14.72
C TYR A 136 -3.47 2.92 15.10
N PHE A 137 -3.21 1.64 14.80
CA PHE A 137 -4.11 0.52 15.09
C PHE A 137 -3.75 -0.17 16.40
N THR A 138 -3.99 0.51 17.53
CA THR A 138 -3.59 0.07 18.88
C THR A 138 -4.74 -0.42 19.76
N GLY A 139 -5.99 -0.42 19.26
CA GLY A 139 -7.17 -0.78 20.04
C GLY A 139 -7.67 -2.20 19.76
N ASP A 140 -8.33 -2.79 20.76
CA ASP A 140 -9.13 -4.01 20.62
C ASP A 140 -10.43 -3.68 19.87
N THR A 141 -10.37 -3.62 18.55
CA THR A 141 -11.56 -3.54 17.68
C THR A 141 -11.88 -4.89 17.07
#